data_AF-V2X662-F1
#
_entry.id   AF-V2X662-F1
#
_cell.length_a   1.000
_cell.length_b   1.000
_cell.length_c   1.000
_cell.angle_alpha   90.00
_cell.angle_beta   90.00
_cell.angle_gamma   90.00
#
_symmetry.space_group_name_H-M   'P 1'
#
loop_
_entity.id
_entity.type
_entity.pdbx_description
1 polymer ?
#
loop_
_entity_poly.entity_id
_entity_poly.type
_entity_poly.pdbx_seq_one_letter_code
_entity_poly.pdbx_strand_id
1 'polypeptide(L)'
;MKQVAIRTCFLGLSAPTFGQIPEASTGKWVPTWIAMPQEVEWWNLPAAPYIALFTLFADSTIRQTVHTSLGTSSHIRIQISNVFGPTDLPITAVTVGLPANGAAGVSALEPGNVHQVTFSGRDQVNASELVQATKIEHWYFLSAVEAWTVWEALQIKTRAGQNLVLSHMQNSSNPTLQSVAVINQAAVGNRVLADIQGPSALSRIERDVLSYPSVRYVIVFEGINDIGVAGTDPESQSFLYE
;
A
#
# COMPACT_ATOMS: atom_id res chain seq x y z
N MET A 1 16.52 -13.00 2.61
CA MET A 1 15.74 -14.19 3.08
C MET A 1 14.49 -14.32 2.21
N LYS A 2 13.90 -15.51 2.05
CA LYS A 2 12.76 -15.72 1.14
C LYS A 2 11.47 -15.09 1.72
N GLN A 3 11.04 -13.99 1.10
CA GLN A 3 9.85 -13.18 1.41
C GLN A 3 8.64 -13.62 0.56
N VAL A 4 7.51 -12.92 0.71
CA VAL A 4 6.18 -13.37 0.29
C VAL A 4 5.13 -12.22 0.45
N ALA A 5 3.91 -12.22 -0.14
CA ALA A 5 2.81 -11.23 0.14
C ALA A 5 1.37 -11.78 0.37
N ILE A 6 0.64 -11.42 1.47
CA ILE A 6 -0.67 -11.98 1.94
C ILE A 6 -1.75 -11.81 0.86
N ARG A 7 -2.49 -12.88 0.52
CA ARG A 7 -3.58 -12.83 -0.46
C ARG A 7 -4.87 -13.54 0.02
N THR A 8 -5.80 -12.76 0.60
CA THR A 8 -7.15 -13.25 0.97
C THR A 8 -8.14 -12.08 1.18
N CYS A 9 -9.47 -12.23 1.05
CA CYS A 9 -10.20 -12.56 -0.18
C CYS A 9 -11.71 -12.20 -0.08
N PHE A 10 -12.27 -11.70 -1.18
CA PHE A 10 -13.70 -11.59 -1.57
C PHE A 10 -14.73 -10.87 -0.66
N LEU A 11 -15.23 -9.74 -1.17
CA LEU A 11 -16.59 -9.24 -0.90
C LEU A 11 -17.59 -10.04 -1.77
N GLY A 12 -18.24 -11.04 -1.19
CA GLY A 12 -19.31 -11.81 -1.83
C GLY A 12 -20.52 -11.95 -0.92
N LEU A 13 -21.73 -11.70 -1.46
CA LEU A 13 -22.98 -11.85 -0.72
C LEU A 13 -23.34 -13.34 -0.50
N SER A 14 -23.24 -13.78 0.76
CA SER A 14 -23.87 -14.97 1.39
C SER A 14 -23.86 -16.33 0.65
N ALA A 15 -22.89 -17.19 1.02
CA ALA A 15 -22.96 -18.62 1.43
C ALA A 15 -24.01 -19.63 0.86
N PRO A 16 -23.75 -20.96 0.93
CA PRO A 16 -22.48 -21.67 0.70
C PRO A 16 -22.63 -22.90 -0.23
N THR A 17 -21.70 -23.08 -1.16
CA THR A 17 -21.52 -24.35 -1.90
C THR A 17 -20.07 -24.48 -2.33
N PHE A 18 -19.51 -25.71 -2.26
CA PHE A 18 -18.24 -26.01 -2.93
C PHE A 18 -18.47 -26.03 -4.45
N GLY A 19 -18.37 -24.85 -5.06
CA GLY A 19 -18.39 -24.65 -6.50
C GLY A 19 -17.08 -24.01 -6.96
N GLN A 20 -16.47 -24.56 -8.00
CA GLN A 20 -15.38 -23.86 -8.69
C GLN A 20 -15.89 -22.51 -9.19
N ILE A 21 -15.09 -21.46 -9.03
CA ILE A 21 -15.40 -20.12 -9.53
C ILE A 21 -15.67 -20.22 -11.04
N PRO A 22 -16.87 -19.85 -11.54
CA PRO A 22 -17.12 -19.81 -12.97
C PRO A 22 -16.21 -18.79 -13.64
N GLU A 23 -15.58 -19.22 -14.73
CA GLU A 23 -14.58 -18.46 -15.45
C GLU A 23 -15.20 -17.26 -16.21
N ALA A 24 -15.14 -16.07 -15.59
CA ALA A 24 -15.38 -14.78 -16.24
C ALA A 24 -14.05 -14.00 -16.29
N SER A 25 -13.17 -14.41 -17.21
CA SER A 25 -11.71 -14.30 -17.11
C SER A 25 -11.04 -13.16 -17.89
N THR A 26 -11.41 -11.90 -17.60
CA THR A 26 -10.70 -10.73 -18.20
C THR A 26 -10.09 -9.76 -17.21
N GLY A 27 -10.51 -9.78 -15.93
CA GLY A 27 -9.93 -8.93 -14.90
C GLY A 27 -8.60 -9.42 -14.34
N LYS A 28 -7.82 -8.50 -13.79
CA LYS A 28 -6.61 -8.73 -13.01
C LYS A 28 -6.59 -7.83 -11.77
N TRP A 29 -5.76 -8.18 -10.78
CA TRP A 29 -5.53 -7.30 -9.62
C TRP A 29 -4.55 -6.20 -10.01
N VAL A 30 -4.96 -4.95 -9.83
CA VAL A 30 -4.16 -3.75 -10.11
C VAL A 30 -4.06 -2.93 -8.83
N PRO A 31 -2.85 -2.59 -8.34
CA PRO A 31 -2.70 -1.73 -7.18
C PRO A 31 -3.16 -0.31 -7.52
N THR A 32 -4.13 0.19 -6.76
CA THR A 32 -4.74 1.52 -6.94
C THR A 32 -4.26 2.53 -5.89
N TRP A 33 -3.77 2.03 -4.76
CA TRP A 33 -3.03 2.76 -3.74
C TRP A 33 -2.05 1.80 -3.05
N ILE A 34 -0.85 2.28 -2.73
CA ILE A 34 0.14 1.58 -1.90
C ILE A 34 0.83 2.66 -1.08
N ALA A 35 1.14 2.38 0.18
CA ALA A 35 2.01 3.25 0.98
C ALA A 35 3.49 2.92 0.73
N MET A 36 4.37 3.87 1.06
CA MET A 36 5.80 3.58 1.10
C MET A 36 6.16 2.85 2.40
N PRO A 37 7.00 1.80 2.35
CA PRO A 37 7.54 1.20 3.55
C PRO A 37 8.58 2.15 4.16
N GLN A 38 8.32 2.59 5.38
CA GLN A 38 9.17 3.48 6.16
C GLN A 38 9.33 2.92 7.58
N GLU A 39 10.48 3.14 8.19
CA GLU A 39 10.66 2.92 9.62
C GLU A 39 10.01 4.04 10.45
N VAL A 40 9.04 3.67 11.29
CA VAL A 40 8.47 4.53 12.34
C VAL A 40 9.51 4.65 13.44
N GLU A 41 10.38 5.63 13.27
CA GLU A 41 11.29 6.12 14.31
C GLU A 41 10.51 6.34 15.63
N TRP A 42 11.15 6.14 16.81
CA TRP A 42 10.41 6.09 18.09
C TRP A 42 9.60 7.35 18.43
N TRP A 43 9.99 8.52 17.90
CA TRP A 43 9.26 9.78 18.06
C TRP A 43 7.98 9.87 17.19
N ASN A 44 7.80 8.96 16.23
CA ASN A 44 6.59 8.83 15.40
C ASN A 44 5.57 7.83 15.98
N LEU A 45 5.85 7.23 17.14
CA LEU A 45 4.90 6.38 17.86
C LEU A 45 3.68 7.19 18.33
N PRO A 46 2.49 6.57 18.47
CA PRO A 46 1.29 7.30 18.87
C PRO A 46 1.40 7.79 20.32
N ALA A 47 0.79 8.94 20.62
CA ALA A 47 0.76 9.47 21.98
C ALA A 47 -0.12 8.63 22.92
N ALA A 48 0.07 8.79 24.24
CA ALA A 48 -0.82 8.21 25.24
C ALA A 48 -2.28 8.68 25.01
N PRO A 49 -3.30 7.83 25.21
CA PRO A 49 -3.24 6.48 25.78
C PRO A 49 -2.96 5.35 24.77
N TYR A 50 -2.73 5.67 23.50
CA TYR A 50 -2.57 4.67 22.43
C TYR A 50 -1.21 3.94 22.44
N ILE A 51 -0.27 4.39 23.28
CA ILE A 51 0.95 3.69 23.64
C ILE A 51 0.92 3.33 25.13
N ALA A 52 1.21 2.07 25.42
CA ALA A 52 1.37 1.52 26.76
C ALA A 52 2.58 0.57 26.79
N LEU A 53 3.00 0.16 27.99
CA LEU A 53 4.12 -0.77 28.16
C LEU A 53 3.78 -2.10 27.47
N PHE A 54 4.55 -2.44 26.41
CA PHE A 54 4.35 -3.60 25.53
C PHE A 54 3.06 -3.66 24.69
N THR A 55 2.28 -2.56 24.62
CA THR A 55 1.02 -2.55 23.83
C THR A 55 0.85 -1.25 23.06
N LEU A 56 0.48 -1.37 21.78
CA LEU A 56 0.10 -0.26 20.91
C LEU A 56 -1.37 -0.45 20.48
N PHE A 57 -2.15 0.64 20.47
CA PHE A 57 -3.53 0.66 20.00
C PHE A 57 -4.49 -0.35 20.67
N ALA A 58 -4.34 -0.58 21.98
CA ALA A 58 -5.29 -1.39 22.77
C ALA A 58 -6.73 -0.87 22.58
N ASP A 59 -7.66 -1.79 22.26
CA ASP A 59 -9.10 -1.53 22.01
C ASP A 59 -9.38 -0.30 21.12
N SER A 60 -8.49 0.00 20.19
CA SER A 60 -8.52 1.23 19.39
C SER A 60 -8.96 0.97 17.95
N THR A 61 -9.86 1.81 17.43
CA THR A 61 -10.16 1.83 15.98
C THR A 61 -9.19 2.76 15.26
N ILE A 62 -8.31 2.20 14.44
CA ILE A 62 -7.48 2.98 13.51
C ILE A 62 -8.32 3.38 12.30
N ARG A 63 -8.34 4.67 11.96
CA ARG A 63 -9.02 5.19 10.76
C ARG A 63 -7.98 5.75 9.79
N GLN A 64 -8.02 5.27 8.55
CA GLN A 64 -7.16 5.75 7.47
C GLN A 64 -8.04 6.14 6.28
N THR A 65 -7.94 7.39 5.81
CA THR A 65 -8.51 7.78 4.51
C THR A 65 -7.42 7.63 3.46
N VAL A 66 -7.67 6.84 2.42
CA VAL A 66 -6.77 6.69 1.27
C VAL A 66 -7.46 7.17 0.00
N HIS A 67 -6.69 7.76 -0.93
CA HIS A 67 -7.17 8.11 -2.26
C HIS A 67 -6.74 7.01 -3.23
N THR A 68 -7.71 6.26 -3.77
CA THR A 68 -7.49 5.23 -4.79
C THR A 68 -7.51 5.84 -6.19
N SER A 69 -6.48 5.60 -6.99
CA SER A 69 -6.33 6.18 -8.33
C SER A 69 -7.35 5.68 -9.37
N LEU A 70 -7.71 4.40 -9.29
CA LEU A 70 -8.78 3.74 -10.04
C LEU A 70 -9.81 3.10 -9.10
N GLY A 71 -11.07 3.12 -9.53
CA GLY A 71 -12.15 2.33 -8.95
C GLY A 71 -12.29 0.93 -9.57
N THR A 72 -13.29 0.18 -9.09
CA THR A 72 -13.70 -1.14 -9.59
C THR A 72 -15.21 -1.26 -9.48
N SER A 73 -15.82 -2.03 -10.39
CA SER A 73 -17.25 -2.36 -10.36
C SER A 73 -17.59 -3.59 -9.53
N SER A 74 -16.59 -4.31 -8.99
CA SER A 74 -16.83 -5.63 -8.37
C SER A 74 -16.09 -5.87 -7.06
N HIS A 75 -14.75 -5.79 -7.04
CA HIS A 75 -13.97 -6.21 -5.89
C HIS A 75 -12.74 -5.33 -5.65
N ILE A 76 -12.62 -4.84 -4.43
CA ILE A 76 -11.34 -4.38 -3.88
C ILE A 76 -10.68 -5.50 -3.07
N ARG A 77 -9.36 -5.46 -2.97
CA ARG A 77 -8.56 -6.20 -1.99
C ARG A 77 -7.75 -5.20 -1.19
N ILE A 78 -7.81 -5.32 0.14
CA ILE A 78 -6.88 -4.61 1.02
C ILE A 78 -5.74 -5.55 1.41
N GLN A 79 -4.54 -5.02 1.55
CA GLN A 79 -3.40 -5.72 2.14
C GLN A 79 -3.11 -5.11 3.51
N ILE A 80 -2.95 -5.97 4.51
CA ILE A 80 -2.63 -5.57 5.88
C ILE A 80 -1.27 -6.14 6.27
N SER A 81 -0.43 -5.33 6.94
CA SER A 81 0.90 -5.72 7.39
C SER A 81 1.05 -5.66 8.90
N ASN A 82 1.82 -6.61 9.43
CA ASN A 82 2.30 -6.66 10.82
C ASN A 82 3.81 -6.99 10.87
N VAL A 83 4.58 -6.62 9.86
CA VAL A 83 5.96 -7.15 9.67
C VAL A 83 6.93 -6.76 10.79
N PHE A 84 6.74 -5.58 11.36
CA PHE A 84 7.53 -5.00 12.46
C PHE A 84 6.85 -5.18 13.83
N GLY A 85 5.69 -5.83 13.88
CA GLY A 85 5.01 -6.13 15.13
C GLY A 85 5.74 -7.22 15.91
N PRO A 86 6.03 -7.02 17.22
CA PRO A 86 6.64 -8.06 18.06
C PRO A 86 5.66 -9.16 18.50
N THR A 87 4.36 -8.97 18.22
CA THR A 87 3.26 -9.87 18.60
C THR A 87 2.32 -10.09 17.40
N ASP A 88 1.45 -11.10 17.48
CA ASP A 88 0.34 -11.25 16.55
C ASP A 88 -0.57 -9.99 16.54
N LEU A 89 -1.12 -9.67 15.37
CA LEU A 89 -2.10 -8.61 15.17
C LEU A 89 -3.50 -9.23 15.05
N PRO A 90 -4.32 -9.21 16.11
CA PRO A 90 -5.72 -9.62 16.03
C PRO A 90 -6.54 -8.54 15.31
N ILE A 91 -7.29 -8.93 14.28
CA ILE A 91 -8.17 -8.04 13.53
C ILE A 91 -9.61 -8.48 13.79
N THR A 92 -10.30 -7.77 14.69
CA THR A 92 -11.65 -8.12 15.16
C THR A 92 -12.77 -7.65 14.23
N ALA A 93 -12.54 -6.59 13.47
CA ALA A 93 -13.42 -6.11 12.41
C ALA A 93 -12.66 -5.17 11.46
N VAL A 94 -13.05 -5.12 10.19
CA VAL A 94 -12.67 -4.05 9.26
C VAL A 94 -13.89 -3.60 8.48
N THR A 95 -14.06 -2.29 8.36
CA THR A 95 -15.09 -1.67 7.50
C THR A 95 -14.43 -0.72 6.51
N VAL A 96 -14.96 -0.69 5.30
CA VAL A 96 -14.60 0.29 4.26
C VAL A 96 -15.84 1.11 3.92
N GLY A 97 -15.63 2.38 3.57
CA GLY A 97 -16.71 3.26 3.16
C GLY A 97 -16.23 4.63 2.74
N LEU A 98 -17.12 5.40 2.12
CA LEU A 98 -16.83 6.78 1.75
C LEU A 98 -16.80 7.67 3.01
N PRO A 99 -15.82 8.57 3.17
CA PRO A 99 -15.80 9.50 4.28
C PRO A 99 -16.93 10.52 4.15
N ALA A 100 -17.54 10.91 5.26
CA ALA A 100 -18.64 11.86 5.26
C ALA A 100 -18.25 13.18 4.55
N ASN A 101 -19.08 13.65 3.63
CA ASN A 101 -18.86 14.82 2.78
C ASN A 101 -17.59 14.74 1.90
N GLY A 102 -17.08 13.54 1.63
CA GLY A 102 -15.84 13.33 0.86
C GLY A 102 -14.55 13.83 1.54
N ALA A 103 -14.61 14.21 2.82
CA ALA A 103 -13.52 14.89 3.50
C ALA A 103 -12.47 13.91 4.08
N ALA A 104 -11.19 14.11 3.78
CA ALA A 104 -10.13 13.26 4.33
C ALA A 104 -9.93 13.47 5.84
N GLY A 105 -9.67 12.37 6.57
CA GLY A 105 -9.37 12.41 8.01
C GLY A 105 -10.58 12.56 8.94
N VAL A 106 -11.81 12.66 8.42
CA VAL A 106 -13.02 12.66 9.26
C VAL A 106 -13.31 11.25 9.79
N SER A 107 -13.89 11.17 10.99
CA SER A 107 -14.24 9.89 11.63
C SER A 107 -15.55 9.28 11.10
N ALA A 108 -16.46 10.10 10.58
CA ALA A 108 -17.75 9.68 10.06
C ALA A 108 -17.66 9.13 8.63
N LEU A 109 -18.49 8.14 8.32
CA LEU A 109 -18.68 7.59 6.98
C LEU A 109 -20.04 8.03 6.42
N GLU A 110 -20.20 8.01 5.10
CA GLU A 110 -21.49 8.23 4.46
C GLU A 110 -22.47 7.08 4.77
N PRO A 111 -23.67 7.37 5.30
CA PRO A 111 -24.69 6.35 5.54
C PRO A 111 -25.04 5.58 4.27
N GLY A 112 -25.10 4.24 4.36
CA GLY A 112 -25.39 3.36 3.23
C GLY A 112 -24.17 2.96 2.38
N ASN A 113 -23.06 3.71 2.46
CA ASN A 113 -21.79 3.41 1.77
C ASN A 113 -20.77 2.77 2.73
N VAL A 114 -21.21 1.86 3.61
CA VAL A 114 -20.34 1.16 4.57
C VAL A 114 -20.45 -0.34 4.36
N HIS A 115 -19.30 -1.00 4.16
CA HIS A 115 -19.21 -2.43 3.89
C HIS A 115 -18.24 -3.10 4.86
N GLN A 116 -18.66 -4.23 5.44
CA GLN A 116 -17.79 -5.12 6.20
C GLN A 116 -16.78 -5.77 5.25
N VAL A 117 -15.50 -5.74 5.58
CA VAL A 117 -14.46 -6.51 4.87
C VAL A 117 -14.35 -7.89 5.51
N THR A 118 -14.26 -8.93 4.68
CA THR A 118 -14.09 -10.31 5.16
C THR A 118 -12.71 -10.87 4.81
N PHE A 119 -12.26 -11.81 5.62
CA PHE A 119 -11.00 -12.54 5.51
C PHE A 119 -11.31 -14.02 5.29
N SER A 120 -11.35 -14.45 4.02
CA SER A 120 -11.88 -15.77 3.63
C SER A 120 -13.36 -15.96 4.04
N GLY A 121 -14.18 -14.91 3.96
CA GLY A 121 -15.59 -14.96 4.38
C GLY A 121 -15.81 -14.92 5.91
N ARG A 122 -14.79 -14.57 6.69
CA ARG A 122 -14.90 -14.31 8.14
C ARG A 122 -14.75 -12.81 8.43
N ASP A 123 -15.53 -12.29 9.36
CA ASP A 123 -15.53 -10.85 9.70
C ASP A 123 -14.35 -10.43 10.61
N GLN A 124 -13.64 -11.43 11.16
CA GLN A 124 -12.45 -11.28 12.01
C GLN A 124 -11.38 -12.30 11.61
N VAL A 125 -10.11 -12.01 11.90
CA VAL A 125 -8.99 -12.92 11.66
C VAL A 125 -7.78 -12.62 12.55
N ASN A 126 -7.07 -13.67 12.99
CA ASN A 126 -5.72 -13.55 13.53
C ASN A 126 -4.66 -13.76 12.44
N ALA A 127 -3.49 -13.13 12.56
CA ALA A 127 -2.40 -13.28 11.59
C ALA A 127 -2.04 -14.75 11.29
N SER A 128 -2.08 -15.60 12.32
CA SER A 128 -1.84 -17.05 12.26
C SER A 128 -2.91 -17.87 11.52
N GLU A 129 -4.10 -17.30 11.27
CA GLU A 129 -5.23 -17.99 10.61
C GLU A 129 -5.36 -17.67 9.11
N LEU A 130 -4.48 -16.84 8.57
CA LEU A 130 -4.44 -16.49 7.16
C LEU A 130 -3.62 -17.54 6.40
N VAL A 131 -4.26 -18.61 5.94
CA VAL A 131 -3.57 -19.76 5.30
C VAL A 131 -2.90 -19.41 3.96
N GLN A 132 -3.31 -18.31 3.33
CA GLN A 132 -2.65 -17.69 2.16
C GLN A 132 -1.93 -16.39 2.56
N ALA A 133 -1.49 -16.28 3.82
CA ALA A 133 -0.59 -15.24 4.28
C ALA A 133 0.84 -15.50 3.86
N THR A 134 1.49 -14.39 3.58
CA THR A 134 2.74 -14.33 2.88
C THR A 134 3.32 -12.92 3.26
N LYS A 135 4.52 -12.85 3.87
CA LYS A 135 4.99 -11.71 4.70
C LYS A 135 5.68 -10.54 3.92
N ILE A 136 4.97 -9.41 3.72
CA ILE A 136 5.52 -8.17 3.09
C ILE A 136 6.29 -7.28 4.07
N GLU A 137 7.28 -6.53 3.57
CA GLU A 137 7.98 -5.49 4.32
C GLU A 137 7.23 -4.15 4.25
N HIS A 138 6.40 -3.86 5.25
CA HIS A 138 5.61 -2.63 5.32
C HIS A 138 5.17 -2.31 6.77
N TRP A 139 5.23 -1.06 7.24
CA TRP A 139 4.85 -0.72 8.62
C TRP A 139 3.39 -0.26 8.77
N TYR A 140 2.84 0.53 7.85
CA TYR A 140 1.43 0.91 7.97
C TYR A 140 0.53 -0.34 7.96
N PHE A 141 -0.43 -0.37 8.90
CA PHE A 141 -1.40 -1.45 9.04
C PHE A 141 -2.07 -1.74 7.70
N LEU A 142 -2.70 -0.75 7.05
CA LEU A 142 -3.05 -0.83 5.63
C LEU A 142 -1.80 -0.56 4.76
N SER A 143 -1.38 -1.56 3.98
CA SER A 143 -0.20 -1.45 3.10
C SER A 143 -0.53 -1.18 1.64
N ALA A 144 -1.62 -1.76 1.14
CA ALA A 144 -2.08 -1.55 -0.23
C ALA A 144 -3.61 -1.68 -0.36
N VAL A 145 -4.15 -1.05 -1.40
CA VAL A 145 -5.49 -1.30 -1.93
C VAL A 145 -5.34 -1.64 -3.41
N GLU A 146 -5.94 -2.76 -3.82
CA GLU A 146 -5.97 -3.24 -5.19
C GLU A 146 -7.41 -3.33 -5.70
N ALA A 147 -7.60 -2.99 -6.96
CA ALA A 147 -8.86 -3.09 -7.68
C ALA A 147 -8.82 -4.32 -8.60
N TRP A 148 -9.91 -5.09 -8.66
CA TRP A 148 -10.12 -6.07 -9.73
C TRP A 148 -10.61 -5.33 -10.99
N THR A 149 -9.78 -5.29 -12.03
CA THR A 149 -10.07 -4.51 -13.25
C THR A 149 -9.24 -4.96 -14.46
N VAL A 150 -9.55 -4.44 -15.65
CA VAL A 150 -8.80 -4.69 -16.90
C VAL A 150 -7.67 -3.68 -17.16
N TRP A 151 -7.60 -2.62 -16.35
CA TRP A 151 -6.69 -1.49 -16.50
C TRP A 151 -5.22 -1.79 -16.14
N GLU A 152 -4.33 -0.82 -16.35
CA GLU A 152 -2.88 -0.92 -16.07
C GLU A 152 -2.44 0.01 -14.92
N ALA A 153 -1.25 -0.21 -14.37
CA ALA A 153 -0.62 0.67 -13.38
C ALA A 153 0.60 1.43 -13.93
N LEU A 154 0.68 2.71 -13.57
CA LEU A 154 1.83 3.58 -13.61
C LEU A 154 2.37 3.71 -12.20
N GLN A 155 3.69 3.53 -12.07
CA GLN A 155 4.39 3.75 -10.83
C GLN A 155 5.21 5.03 -10.84
N ILE A 156 5.16 5.75 -9.73
CA ILE A 156 5.88 7.00 -9.53
C ILE A 156 6.75 6.88 -8.27
N LYS A 157 8.06 7.10 -8.43
CA LYS A 157 9.01 7.32 -7.34
C LYS A 157 9.42 8.80 -7.37
N THR A 158 8.57 9.68 -6.83
CA THR A 158 8.83 11.14 -6.75
C THR A 158 8.53 11.68 -5.34
N ARG A 159 9.49 12.39 -4.72
CA ARG A 159 9.41 12.92 -3.34
C ARG A 159 8.11 13.68 -2.98
N ALA A 160 7.42 14.23 -3.98
CA ALA A 160 6.05 14.72 -3.88
C ALA A 160 5.32 14.47 -5.21
N GLY A 161 3.99 14.59 -5.21
CA GLY A 161 3.22 14.81 -6.43
C GLY A 161 2.31 13.68 -6.93
N GLN A 162 2.16 12.55 -6.21
CA GLN A 162 1.17 11.51 -6.59
C GLN A 162 -0.21 12.12 -6.86
N ASN A 163 -0.71 12.94 -5.94
CA ASN A 163 -2.00 13.60 -6.08
C ASN A 163 -2.04 14.55 -7.28
N LEU A 164 -0.96 15.27 -7.58
CA LEU A 164 -0.92 16.20 -8.71
C LEU A 164 -0.90 15.48 -10.06
N VAL A 165 -0.08 14.42 -10.20
CA VAL A 165 -0.04 13.61 -11.42
C VAL A 165 -1.36 12.87 -11.61
N LEU A 166 -1.89 12.25 -10.54
CA LEU A 166 -3.18 11.57 -10.55
C LEU A 166 -4.32 12.53 -10.92
N SER A 167 -4.45 13.67 -10.25
CA SER A 167 -5.49 14.65 -10.58
C SER A 167 -5.32 15.21 -12.00
N HIS A 168 -4.10 15.43 -12.50
CA HIS A 168 -3.89 15.87 -13.88
C HIS A 168 -4.28 14.78 -14.91
N MET A 169 -3.99 13.51 -14.62
CA MET A 169 -4.39 12.38 -15.46
C MET A 169 -5.91 12.18 -15.47
N GLN A 170 -6.55 12.19 -14.29
CA GLN A 170 -8.00 12.09 -14.13
C GLN A 170 -8.76 13.26 -14.76
N ASN A 171 -8.24 14.49 -14.64
CA ASN A 171 -8.85 15.69 -15.25
C ASN A 171 -8.55 15.85 -16.76
N SER A 172 -7.70 15.00 -17.34
CA SER A 172 -7.42 15.05 -18.78
C SER A 172 -8.61 14.52 -19.59
N SER A 173 -8.76 14.96 -20.84
CA SER A 173 -9.73 14.41 -21.79
C SER A 173 -9.29 13.09 -22.45
N ASN A 174 -8.12 12.55 -22.08
CA ASN A 174 -7.60 11.31 -22.65
C ASN A 174 -8.08 10.10 -21.82
N PRO A 175 -8.96 9.24 -22.36
CA PRO A 175 -9.48 8.09 -21.62
C PRO A 175 -8.36 7.13 -21.18
N THR A 176 -7.22 7.10 -21.89
CA THR A 176 -6.07 6.27 -21.51
C THR A 176 -5.46 6.73 -20.19
N LEU A 177 -5.36 8.04 -19.95
CA LEU A 177 -4.78 8.59 -18.72
C LEU A 177 -5.76 8.47 -17.53
N GLN A 178 -7.07 8.56 -17.79
CA GLN A 178 -8.10 8.27 -16.79
C GLN A 178 -8.15 6.77 -16.39
N SER A 179 -7.62 5.88 -17.24
CA SER A 179 -7.65 4.42 -17.11
C SER A 179 -6.32 3.82 -16.62
N VAL A 180 -5.47 4.59 -15.95
CA VAL A 180 -4.20 4.13 -15.40
C VAL A 180 -4.14 4.38 -13.89
N ALA A 181 -3.87 3.34 -13.11
CA ALA A 181 -3.63 3.46 -11.68
C ALA A 181 -2.30 4.16 -11.44
N VAL A 182 -2.23 5.00 -10.40
CA VAL A 182 -1.04 5.76 -10.03
C VAL A 182 -0.63 5.39 -8.62
N ILE A 183 0.45 4.61 -8.51
CA ILE A 183 1.03 4.18 -7.23
C ILE A 183 2.30 4.97 -6.91
N ASN A 184 2.47 5.34 -5.65
CA ASN A 184 3.61 6.11 -5.19
C ASN A 184 4.52 5.25 -4.30
N GLN A 185 5.81 5.21 -4.65
CA GLN A 185 6.86 4.57 -3.85
C GLN A 185 8.03 5.52 -3.58
N ALA A 186 7.76 6.80 -3.42
CA ALA A 186 8.73 7.75 -2.90
C ALA A 186 8.88 7.60 -1.38
N ALA A 187 10.11 7.67 -0.89
CA ALA A 187 10.38 7.88 0.53
C ALA A 187 11.37 9.04 0.70
N VAL A 188 11.27 9.73 1.83
CA VAL A 188 12.13 10.86 2.16
C VAL A 188 13.53 10.34 2.51
N GLY A 189 14.57 11.05 2.07
CA GLY A 189 15.96 10.67 2.35
C GLY A 189 16.53 9.54 1.49
N ASN A 190 15.74 8.85 0.65
CA ASN A 190 16.28 7.78 -0.19
C ASN A 190 17.36 8.27 -1.17
N ARG A 191 18.40 7.46 -1.33
CA ARG A 191 19.45 7.59 -2.36
C ARG A 191 19.28 6.53 -3.44
N VAL A 192 19.99 6.66 -4.55
CA VAL A 192 19.93 5.68 -5.64
C VAL A 192 20.57 4.34 -5.24
N LEU A 193 21.79 4.37 -4.67
CA LEU A 193 22.64 3.18 -4.53
C LEU A 193 23.01 2.79 -3.09
N ALA A 194 22.86 3.67 -2.11
CA ALA A 194 23.31 3.41 -0.73
C ALA A 194 22.32 3.92 0.32
N ASP A 195 21.99 3.10 1.31
CA ASP A 195 20.99 3.41 2.33
C ASP A 195 21.39 4.67 3.16
N ILE A 196 20.39 5.39 3.71
CA ILE A 196 20.56 6.34 4.83
C ILE A 196 19.34 6.30 5.77
N GLN A 197 18.37 7.21 5.62
CA GLN A 197 17.10 7.22 6.38
C GLN A 197 16.09 6.18 5.86
N GLY A 198 16.39 5.56 4.73
CA GLY A 198 15.64 4.46 4.14
C GLY A 198 16.51 3.67 3.15
N PRO A 199 16.01 2.52 2.66
CA PRO A 199 16.72 1.68 1.71
C PRO A 199 16.89 2.38 0.35
N SER A 200 18.04 2.15 -0.28
CA SER A 200 18.40 2.68 -1.60
C SER A 200 17.37 2.32 -2.67
N ALA A 201 17.25 3.14 -3.72
CA ALA A 201 16.34 2.89 -4.83
C ALA A 201 16.62 1.57 -5.57
N LEU A 202 17.90 1.17 -5.63
CA LEU A 202 18.34 -0.09 -6.23
C LEU A 202 17.96 -1.30 -5.36
N SER A 203 18.28 -1.30 -4.05
CA SER A 203 17.99 -2.44 -3.15
C SER A 203 16.48 -2.74 -2.98
N ARG A 204 15.62 -1.85 -3.47
CA ARG A 204 14.16 -1.96 -3.43
C ARG A 204 13.48 -2.02 -4.81
N ILE A 205 14.20 -2.09 -5.94
CA ILE A 205 13.57 -2.02 -7.26
C ILE A 205 12.71 -3.25 -7.58
N GLU A 206 13.14 -4.45 -7.17
CA GLU A 206 12.38 -5.69 -7.33
C GLU A 206 11.06 -5.60 -6.57
N ARG A 207 11.13 -5.25 -5.27
CA ARG A 207 9.96 -5.12 -4.41
C ARG A 207 9.02 -4.05 -4.93
N ASP A 208 9.53 -2.83 -5.11
CA ASP A 208 8.67 -1.68 -5.39
C ASP A 208 8.08 -1.72 -6.78
N VAL A 209 8.83 -2.20 -7.79
CA VAL A 209 8.44 -2.11 -9.20
C VAL A 209 8.16 -3.48 -9.80
N LEU A 210 9.15 -4.37 -9.80
CA LEU A 210 9.10 -5.59 -10.60
C LEU A 210 8.16 -6.67 -10.00
N SER A 211 7.82 -6.57 -8.71
CA SER A 211 6.93 -7.51 -8.03
C SER A 211 5.44 -7.24 -8.27
N TYR A 212 5.07 -6.04 -8.73
CA TYR A 212 3.67 -5.67 -8.94
C TYR A 212 3.19 -6.09 -10.33
N PRO A 213 2.22 -7.02 -10.42
CA PRO A 213 1.60 -7.32 -11.71
C PRO A 213 0.88 -6.09 -12.24
N SER A 214 0.95 -5.88 -13.56
CA SER A 214 0.33 -4.74 -14.28
C SER A 214 1.04 -3.39 -14.15
N VAL A 215 2.22 -3.29 -13.52
CA VAL A 215 3.06 -2.09 -13.67
C VAL A 215 3.63 -2.06 -15.09
N ARG A 216 3.19 -1.08 -15.88
CA ARG A 216 3.58 -0.89 -17.29
C ARG A 216 4.49 0.32 -17.51
N TYR A 217 4.46 1.28 -16.59
CA TYR A 217 5.19 2.54 -16.67
C TYR A 217 5.83 2.86 -15.33
N VAL A 218 7.03 3.45 -15.36
CA VAL A 218 7.76 3.88 -14.16
C VAL A 218 8.30 5.29 -14.39
N ILE A 219 8.01 6.21 -13.48
CA ILE A 219 8.61 7.54 -13.41
C ILE A 219 9.54 7.54 -12.20
N VAL A 220 10.83 7.81 -12.42
CA VAL A 220 11.87 7.85 -11.38
C VAL A 220 12.37 9.28 -11.21
N PHE A 221 12.35 9.78 -9.97
CA PHE A 221 12.99 11.04 -9.58
C PHE A 221 13.68 10.85 -8.22
N GLU A 222 14.93 10.38 -8.31
CA GLU A 222 15.85 10.10 -7.20
C GLU A 222 17.17 10.86 -7.46
N GLY A 223 18.18 10.79 -6.58
CA GLY A 223 19.49 11.40 -6.80
C GLY A 223 19.77 12.72 -6.06
N ILE A 224 18.73 13.44 -5.62
CA ILE A 224 18.90 14.70 -4.87
C ILE A 224 19.62 14.47 -3.54
N ASN A 225 19.26 13.39 -2.83
CA ASN A 225 19.91 13.06 -1.56
C ASN A 225 21.34 12.55 -1.80
N ASP A 226 21.60 11.82 -2.89
CA ASP A 226 22.94 11.36 -3.27
C ASP A 226 23.90 12.56 -3.41
N ILE A 227 23.49 13.62 -4.11
CA ILE A 227 24.27 14.88 -4.20
C ILE A 227 24.38 15.57 -2.83
N GLY A 228 23.29 15.62 -2.07
CA GLY A 228 23.21 16.38 -0.82
C GLY A 228 23.96 15.77 0.37
N VAL A 229 24.28 14.47 0.35
CA VAL A 229 24.95 13.77 1.48
C VAL A 229 26.20 12.97 1.09
N ALA A 230 26.61 12.95 -0.18
CA ALA A 230 27.88 12.35 -0.58
C ALA A 230 29.08 13.16 -0.06
N GLY A 231 30.19 12.45 0.21
CA GLY A 231 31.47 13.10 0.47
C GLY A 231 31.98 13.83 -0.77
N THR A 232 32.66 14.96 -0.58
CA THR A 232 33.29 15.73 -1.66
C THR A 232 34.69 15.22 -2.01
N ASP A 233 35.15 14.17 -1.33
CA ASP A 233 36.46 13.57 -1.49
C ASP A 233 36.57 12.68 -2.76
N PRO A 234 37.79 12.36 -3.22
CA PRO A 234 37.99 11.53 -4.40
C PRO A 234 37.52 10.07 -4.23
N GLU A 235 37.49 9.50 -3.03
CA GLU A 235 37.04 8.12 -2.83
C GLU A 235 35.54 8.02 -3.10
N SER A 236 34.74 8.94 -2.53
CA SER A 236 33.31 9.12 -2.78
C SER A 236 32.96 9.33 -4.27
N GLN A 237 33.87 9.92 -5.05
CA GLN A 237 33.70 10.12 -6.50
C GLN A 237 34.20 8.93 -7.33
N SER A 238 35.14 8.15 -6.81
CA SER A 238 35.71 6.96 -7.47
C SER A 238 34.85 5.71 -7.31
N PHE A 239 33.78 5.78 -6.52
CA PHE A 239 32.81 4.70 -6.28
C PHE A 239 31.90 4.47 -7.52
N LEU A 240 32.53 4.12 -8.63
CA LEU A 240 31.91 3.53 -9.81
C LEU A 240 31.70 2.04 -9.53
N TYR A 241 30.49 1.55 -9.77
CA TYR A 241 30.07 0.20 -9.38
C TYR A 241 30.37 -0.81 -10.50
N GLU A 242 31.02 -1.92 -10.13
CA GLU A 242 30.96 -3.22 -10.84
C GLU A 242 29.69 -4.00 -10.46
#